data_AF-A0A1I3KNG1-F1
#
_entry.id   AF-A0A1I3KNG1-F1
#
_cell.length_a   1.000
_cell.length_b   1.000
_cell.length_c   1.000
_cell.angle_alpha   90.00
_cell.angle_beta   90.00
_cell.angle_gamma   90.00
#
_symmetry.space_group_name_H-M   'P 1'
#
loop_
_entity.id
_entity.type
_entity.pdbx_description
1 polymer ?
#
loop_
_entity_poly.entity_id
_entity_poly.type
_entity_poly.pdbx_seq_one_letter_code
_entity_poly.pdbx_strand_id
1 'polypeptide(L)'
;MKSHLAAPIFFALSLGTAVPAVAQGRPNVDAIAADLGITSQELTQCFRDNRPPRSELRAAKDRFKAGETAAPDGARPEMVACVQSHNPEITTERYEEVLRAHAPERS
;
A
#
# COMPACT_ATOMS: atom_id res chain seq x y z
N MET A 1 -44.62 37.49 -16.35
CA MET A 1 -45.03 36.07 -16.34
C MET A 1 -44.05 35.36 -17.26
N LYS A 2 -42.99 34.70 -16.77
CA LYS A 2 -42.96 33.25 -16.44
C LYS A 2 -43.73 32.48 -17.53
N SER A 3 -43.10 31.74 -18.44
CA SER A 3 -42.23 30.60 -18.14
C SER A 3 -41.28 30.26 -19.29
N HIS A 4 -40.07 29.82 -18.91
CA HIS A 4 -39.05 29.22 -19.77
C HIS A 4 -39.46 27.78 -20.11
N LEU A 5 -39.45 27.43 -21.40
CA LEU A 5 -39.53 26.04 -21.84
C LEU A 5 -38.11 25.50 -21.98
N ALA A 6 -37.81 24.56 -21.08
CA ALA A 6 -36.58 23.84 -20.94
C ALA A 6 -36.53 22.64 -21.89
N ALA A 7 -35.36 22.36 -22.45
CA ALA A 7 -34.88 21.01 -22.74
C ALA A 7 -33.36 21.05 -22.92
N PRO A 8 -32.55 20.85 -21.85
CA PRO A 8 -31.12 20.64 -22.02
C PRO A 8 -30.86 19.22 -22.55
N ILE A 9 -30.01 19.21 -23.57
CA ILE A 9 -29.47 18.07 -24.31
C ILE A 9 -28.92 17.01 -23.36
N PHE A 10 -29.32 15.76 -23.58
CA PHE A 10 -28.74 14.57 -22.97
C PHE A 10 -27.28 14.40 -23.45
N PHE A 11 -26.32 14.81 -22.63
CA PHE A 11 -24.92 14.40 -22.79
C PHE A 11 -24.64 13.27 -21.80
N ALA A 12 -24.85 12.03 -22.25
CA ALA A 12 -24.37 10.85 -21.56
C ALA A 12 -22.85 10.77 -21.75
N LEU A 13 -22.11 11.53 -20.94
CA LEU A 13 -20.68 11.40 -20.77
C LEU A 13 -20.44 10.21 -19.84
N SER A 14 -20.45 9.00 -20.41
CA SER A 14 -19.81 7.84 -19.83
C SER A 14 -18.30 8.11 -19.78
N LEU A 15 -17.85 8.81 -18.75
CA LEU A 15 -16.45 8.77 -18.35
C LEU A 15 -16.16 7.33 -17.93
N GLY A 16 -15.64 6.56 -18.87
CA GLY A 16 -15.03 5.28 -18.59
C GLY A 16 -14.04 5.46 -17.46
N THR A 17 -14.24 4.74 -16.37
CA THR A 17 -13.25 4.57 -15.33
C THR A 17 -12.04 3.94 -15.99
N ALA A 18 -11.02 4.75 -16.27
CA ALA A 18 -9.70 4.24 -16.56
C ALA A 18 -9.23 3.53 -15.30
N VAL A 19 -9.42 2.21 -15.25
CA VAL A 19 -8.82 1.36 -14.23
C VAL A 19 -7.32 1.40 -14.52
N PRO A 20 -6.48 2.00 -13.67
CA PRO A 20 -5.05 1.98 -13.93
C PRO A 20 -4.59 0.53 -13.93
N ALA A 21 -3.86 0.17 -14.99
CA ALA A 21 -3.21 -1.12 -15.11
C ALA A 21 -2.30 -1.34 -13.89
N VAL A 22 -2.70 -2.24 -13.02
CA VAL A 22 -1.90 -2.75 -11.91
C VAL A 22 -0.65 -3.41 -12.49
N ALA A 23 0.49 -2.73 -12.36
CA ALA A 23 1.79 -3.27 -12.68
C ALA A 23 2.06 -4.49 -11.77
N GLN A 24 1.92 -5.69 -12.34
CA GLN A 24 2.13 -6.95 -11.64
C GLN A 24 3.61 -7.08 -11.22
N GLY A 25 3.85 -7.24 -9.92
CA GLY A 25 5.02 -7.97 -9.41
C GLY A 25 5.84 -7.30 -8.31
N ARG A 26 5.69 -6.00 -8.02
CA ARG A 26 6.38 -5.35 -6.88
C ARG A 26 5.46 -4.34 -6.20
N PRO A 27 5.42 -4.31 -4.85
CA PRO A 27 4.69 -3.27 -4.14
C PRO A 27 5.23 -1.90 -4.55
N ASN A 28 4.34 -1.01 -4.97
CA ASN A 28 4.73 0.34 -5.35
C ASN A 28 5.01 1.16 -4.08
N VAL A 29 6.30 1.39 -3.81
CA VAL A 29 6.74 2.10 -2.59
C VAL A 29 6.16 3.52 -2.52
N ASP A 30 6.00 4.21 -3.66
CA ASP A 30 5.40 5.54 -3.67
C ASP A 30 3.91 5.49 -3.30
N ALA A 31 3.19 4.47 -3.76
CA ALA A 31 1.78 4.28 -3.41
C ALA A 31 1.60 3.94 -1.93
N ILE A 32 2.44 3.05 -1.39
CA ILE A 32 2.42 2.70 0.03
C ILE A 32 2.74 3.94 0.88
N ALA A 33 3.78 4.70 0.51
CA ALA A 33 4.17 5.90 1.24
C ALA A 33 3.04 6.94 1.27
N ALA A 34 2.37 7.15 0.12
CA ALA A 34 1.22 8.03 0.04
C ALA A 34 0.06 7.58 0.96
N ASP A 35 -0.26 6.29 0.99
CA ASP A 35 -1.32 5.74 1.86
C ASP A 35 -0.96 5.78 3.35
N LEU A 36 0.33 5.77 3.68
CA LEU A 36 0.85 5.96 5.04
C LEU A 36 1.04 7.44 5.42
N GLY A 37 0.85 8.38 4.49
CA GLY A 37 1.04 9.81 4.74
C GLY A 37 2.50 10.21 5.00
N ILE A 38 3.47 9.48 4.44
CA ILE A 38 4.90 9.80 4.51
C ILE A 38 5.50 9.86 3.10
N THR A 39 6.73 10.35 2.97
CA THR A 39 7.44 10.32 1.69
C THR A 39 8.00 8.94 1.39
N SER A 40 8.19 8.61 0.11
CA SER A 40 8.83 7.35 -0.27
C SER A 40 10.29 7.27 0.14
N GLN A 41 10.96 8.41 0.31
CA GLN A 41 12.30 8.48 0.88
C GLN A 41 12.32 8.04 2.34
N GLU A 42 11.39 8.54 3.17
CA GLU A 42 11.26 8.15 4.58
C GLU A 42 10.88 6.67 4.71
N LEU A 43 9.93 6.19 3.90
CA LEU A 43 9.56 4.78 3.90
C LEU A 43 10.73 3.86 3.52
N THR A 44 11.48 4.24 2.48
CA THR A 44 12.69 3.52 2.05
C THR A 44 13.75 3.52 3.16
N GLN A 45 13.90 4.65 3.85
CA GLN A 45 14.82 4.77 4.97
C GLN A 45 14.42 3.82 6.12
N CYS A 46 13.15 3.78 6.48
CA CYS A 46 12.63 2.84 7.49
C CYS A 46 12.93 1.38 7.11
N PHE A 47 12.72 0.99 5.85
CA PHE A 47 13.04 -0.36 5.39
C PHE A 47 14.54 -0.68 5.43
N ARG A 48 15.39 0.31 5.15
CA ARG A 48 16.85 0.15 5.21
C ARG A 48 17.33 -0.04 6.64
N ASP A 49 16.86 0.79 7.55
CA ASP A 49 17.32 0.83 8.94
C ASP A 49 16.83 -0.37 9.74
N ASN A 50 15.64 -0.87 9.38
CA ASN A 50 15.03 -2.03 10.03
C ASN A 50 15.16 -3.30 9.19
N ARG A 51 16.10 -3.36 8.24
CA ARG A 51 16.28 -4.53 7.39
C ARG A 51 16.67 -5.75 8.24
N PRO A 52 15.93 -6.88 8.16
CA PRO A 52 16.30 -8.09 8.88
C PRO A 52 17.69 -8.60 8.46
N PRO A 53 18.42 -9.29 9.36
CA PRO A 53 19.70 -9.88 9.02
C PRO A 53 19.57 -10.89 7.88
N ARG A 54 20.66 -11.09 7.13
CA ARG A 54 20.68 -11.96 5.95
C ARG A 54 20.23 -13.40 6.24
N SER A 55 20.54 -13.92 7.43
CA SER A 55 20.11 -15.24 7.88
C SER A 55 18.59 -15.35 7.98
N GLU A 56 17.93 -14.36 8.59
CA GLU A 56 16.47 -14.32 8.71
C GLU A 56 15.79 -14.17 7.35
N LEU A 57 16.32 -13.31 6.48
CA LEU A 57 15.82 -13.18 5.10
C LEU A 57 15.93 -14.50 4.33
N ARG A 58 17.02 -15.24 4.53
CA ARG A 58 17.21 -16.56 3.92
C ARG A 58 16.20 -17.58 4.47
N ALA A 59 16.03 -17.63 5.79
CA ALA A 59 15.05 -18.50 6.43
C ALA A 59 13.61 -18.18 6.02
N ALA A 60 13.24 -16.91 5.89
CA ALA A 60 11.93 -16.50 5.40
C ALA A 60 11.69 -16.94 3.94
N LYS A 61 12.70 -16.76 3.07
CA LYS A 61 12.66 -17.22 1.68
C LYS A 61 12.53 -18.73 1.58
N ASP A 62 13.27 -19.49 2.38
CA ASP A 62 13.26 -20.95 2.32
C ASP A 62 11.91 -21.50 2.81
N ARG A 63 11.30 -20.90 3.85
CA ARG A 63 9.92 -21.18 4.28
C ARG A 63 8.88 -20.85 3.20
N PHE A 64 8.99 -19.68 2.57
CA PHE A 64 8.13 -19.31 1.45
C PHE A 64 8.20 -20.33 0.30
N LYS A 65 9.40 -20.82 -0.03
CA LYS A 65 9.59 -21.88 -1.04
C LYS A 65 9.00 -23.23 -0.63
N ALA A 66 8.99 -23.54 0.68
CA ALA A 66 8.37 -24.74 1.22
C ALA A 66 6.83 -24.66 1.25
N GLY A 67 6.23 -23.54 0.81
CA GLY A 67 4.79 -23.32 0.86
C GLY A 67 4.29 -22.89 2.25
N GLU A 68 5.19 -22.61 3.19
CA GLU A 68 4.83 -22.10 4.50
C GLU A 68 4.47 -20.61 4.38
N THR A 69 3.36 -20.20 5.01
CA THR A 69 3.01 -18.79 5.20
C THR A 69 4.06 -18.15 6.11
N ALA A 70 5.07 -17.53 5.51
CA ALA A 70 6.27 -17.03 6.20
C ALA A 70 6.21 -15.54 6.58
N ALA A 71 5.05 -14.89 6.53
CA ALA A 71 4.92 -13.56 7.12
C ALA A 71 4.64 -13.73 8.62
N PRO A 72 5.33 -13.00 9.52
CA PRO A 72 4.89 -12.91 10.91
C PRO A 72 3.43 -12.46 10.98
N ASP A 73 2.69 -12.92 12.00
CA ASP A 73 1.35 -12.40 12.27
C ASP A 73 1.47 -10.92 12.64
N GLY A 74 1.14 -10.06 11.67
CA GLY A 74 1.16 -8.61 11.84
C GLY A 74 2.46 -7.92 11.43
N ALA A 75 2.48 -6.62 11.66
CA ALA A 75 3.60 -5.76 11.35
C ALA A 75 4.77 -5.96 12.34
N ARG A 76 6.00 -5.77 11.85
CA ARG A 76 7.16 -5.67 12.73
C ARG A 76 7.09 -4.38 13.56
N PRO A 77 7.08 -4.41 14.90
CA PRO A 77 6.90 -3.22 15.74
C PRO A 77 7.88 -2.07 15.41
N GLU A 78 9.10 -2.40 15.03
CA GLU A 78 10.19 -1.47 14.72
C GLU A 78 9.92 -0.73 13.40
N MET A 79 9.26 -1.40 12.46
CA MET A 79 8.77 -0.74 11.24
C MET A 79 7.63 0.21 11.54
N VAL A 80 6.67 -0.20 12.38
CA VAL A 80 5.54 0.64 12.79
C VAL A 80 6.05 1.88 13.51
N ALA A 81 6.94 1.70 14.48
CA ALA A 81 7.56 2.79 15.23
C ALA A 81 8.34 3.76 14.32
N CYS A 82 9.06 3.25 13.32
CA CYS A 82 9.77 4.10 12.36
C CYS A 82 8.79 4.96 11.55
N VAL A 83 7.73 4.36 10.98
CA VAL A 83 6.73 5.11 10.22
C VAL A 83 5.99 6.13 11.11
N GLN A 84 5.66 5.76 12.35
CA GLN A 84 5.03 6.66 13.33
C GLN A 84 5.91 7.84 13.72
N SER A 85 7.24 7.72 13.64
CA SER A 85 8.15 8.85 13.88
C SER A 85 8.07 9.93 12.79
N HIS A 86 7.64 9.55 11.59
CA HIS A 86 7.43 10.46 10.45
C HIS A 86 5.97 10.91 10.32
N ASN A 87 5.01 10.04 10.70
CA ASN A 87 3.60 10.36 10.78
C ASN A 87 2.98 9.81 12.08
N PRO A 88 2.92 10.60 13.17
CA PRO A 88 2.45 10.12 14.47
C PRO A 88 0.94 9.86 14.52
N GLU A 89 0.17 10.29 13.51
CA GLU A 89 -1.27 10.02 13.44
C GLU A 89 -1.59 8.61 12.95
N ILE A 90 -0.61 7.89 12.38
CA ILE A 90 -0.84 6.56 11.85
C ILE A 90 -0.90 5.50 12.96
N THR A 91 -1.98 4.70 12.94
CA THR A 91 -2.11 3.58 13.87
C THR A 91 -1.43 2.32 13.32
N THR A 92 -1.12 1.38 14.21
CA THR A 92 -0.60 0.05 13.83
C THR A 92 -1.58 -0.65 12.88
N GLU A 93 -2.87 -0.59 13.18
CA GLU A 93 -3.92 -1.21 12.37
C GLU A 93 -3.95 -0.61 10.96
N ARG A 94 -3.83 0.71 10.84
CA ARG A 94 -3.76 1.38 9.54
C ARG A 94 -2.52 0.98 8.76
N TYR A 95 -1.36 0.91 9.42
CA TYR A 95 -0.13 0.45 8.79
C TYR A 95 -0.27 -0.97 8.23
N GLU A 96 -0.82 -1.90 9.01
CA GLU A 96 -1.06 -3.28 8.58
C GLU A 96 -2.07 -3.40 7.46
N GLU A 97 -3.15 -2.60 7.51
CA GLU A 97 -4.15 -2.52 6.45
C GLU A 97 -3.52 -2.10 5.12
N VAL A 98 -2.70 -1.04 5.12
CA VAL A 98 -2.00 -0.57 3.93
C VAL A 98 -1.06 -1.65 3.40
N LEU A 99 -0.24 -2.27 4.25
CA LEU A 99 0.65 -3.35 3.78
C LEU A 99 -0.11 -4.53 3.18
N ARG A 100 -1.27 -4.88 3.75
CA ARG A 100 -2.13 -5.95 3.24
C ARG A 100 -2.74 -5.58 1.89
N ALA A 101 -3.19 -4.34 1.71
CA ALA A 101 -3.76 -3.84 0.46
C ALA A 101 -2.75 -3.83 -0.69
N HIS A 102 -1.46 -3.64 -0.38
CA HIS A 102 -0.36 -3.65 -1.34
C HIS A 102 0.39 -4.99 -1.44
N ALA A 103 -0.08 -6.02 -0.73
CA ALA A 103 0.52 -7.34 -0.81
C ALA A 103 0.33 -7.93 -2.23
N PRO A 104 1.36 -8.56 -2.82
CA PRO A 104 1.21 -9.17 -4.14
C PRO A 104 0.17 -10.30 -4.08
N GLU A 105 -0.73 -10.33 -5.07
CA GLU A 105 -1.65 -11.46 -5.22
C GLU A 105 -0.86 -12.75 -5.42
N ARG A 106 -1.26 -13.81 -4.70
CA ARG A 106 -0.71 -15.14 -4.92
C ARG A 106 -1.19 -15.61 -6.30
N SER A 107 -0.25 -15.69 -7.24
CA SER A 107 -0.45 -16.36 -8.53
C SER A 107 -0.17 -17.85 -8.42
#